data_AF-A0A966V6N7-F1
#
_entry.id   AF-A0A966V6N7-F1
#
_cell.length_a   1.000
_cell.length_b   1.000
_cell.length_c   1.000
_cell.angle_alpha   90.00
_cell.angle_beta   90.00
_cell.angle_gamma   90.00
#
_symmetry.space_group_name_H-M   'P 1'
#
loop_
_entity.id
_entity.type
_entity.pdbx_description
1 polymer ?
#
loop_
_entity_poly.entity_id
_entity_poly.type
_entity_poly.pdbx_seq_one_letter_code
_entity_poly.pdbx_strand_id
1 'polypeptide(L)'
;MLPHIVPTIGVVGQAHALPGAPPIAALVGDQQSSLVGQGGIVAGAAKATFGTGGMLDVYAGTATPKHLARTKNGTFPIVVYSQGDTLHWGSEAIMLTAGSNVEWLVNDLGVLPDAQASDAIAATVESSDGVVYVPALIGLATPHWDYGARGTLLGLTRGTTRAHVVRAVLEGIAHRGADLLDATERDTGLHVERLKVDGGMSRNVVFTQALADATCRPVDICRETEATTLGAAFLAGVAVGVWNTLDEATSLVAPLRTVEPQSAAAASNISRAQWHEAVHRSRGWIPALSALDF
;
A
#
# COMPACT_ATOMS: atom_id res chain seq x y z
N MET A 1 8.16 -15.58 27.75
CA MET A 1 6.79 -15.26 28.21
C MET A 1 6.09 -14.46 27.13
N LEU A 2 4.81 -14.73 26.86
CA LEU A 2 3.99 -13.94 25.93
C LEU A 2 3.20 -12.88 26.72
N PRO A 3 2.92 -11.70 26.16
CA PRO A 3 2.12 -10.66 26.81
C PRO A 3 0.64 -11.07 26.89
N HIS A 4 -0.12 -10.42 27.77
CA HIS A 4 -1.58 -10.53 27.78
C HIS A 4 -2.16 -9.73 26.61
N ILE A 5 -3.01 -10.35 25.80
CA ILE A 5 -3.71 -9.69 24.70
C ILE A 5 -4.84 -8.85 25.27
N VAL A 6 -4.93 -7.60 24.85
CA VAL A 6 -5.95 -6.63 25.27
C VAL A 6 -6.70 -6.08 24.05
N PRO A 7 -7.91 -5.53 24.22
CA PRO A 7 -8.62 -4.87 23.13
C PRO A 7 -7.84 -3.69 22.55
N THR A 8 -8.05 -3.42 21.27
CA THR A 8 -7.48 -2.24 20.59
C THR A 8 -8.09 -0.95 21.12
N ILE A 9 -9.40 -0.93 21.38
CA ILE A 9 -10.13 0.21 21.91
C ILE A 9 -10.51 -0.10 23.36
N GLY A 10 -9.88 0.58 24.31
CA GLY A 10 -10.15 0.43 25.75
C GLY A 10 -8.99 0.88 26.62
N VAL A 11 -9.29 1.31 27.85
CA VAL A 11 -8.26 1.70 28.82
C VAL A 11 -7.52 0.46 29.31
N VAL A 12 -6.24 0.35 28.97
CA VAL A 12 -5.37 -0.78 29.34
C VAL A 12 -4.44 -0.45 30.52
N GLY A 13 -4.30 0.83 30.86
CA GLY A 13 -3.46 1.29 31.95
C GLY A 13 -3.32 2.81 32.02
N GLN A 14 -2.43 3.29 32.89
CA GLN A 14 -2.12 4.72 33.07
C GLN A 14 -0.64 4.98 32.77
N ALA A 15 -0.32 6.08 32.10
CA ALA A 15 1.06 6.46 31.82
C ALA A 15 1.70 7.14 33.05
N HIS A 16 2.50 6.42 33.82
CA HIS A 16 3.11 6.97 35.04
C HIS A 16 4.25 7.98 34.82
N ALA A 17 4.82 8.03 33.61
CA ALA A 17 5.91 8.94 33.27
C ALA A 17 5.44 10.33 32.82
N LEU A 18 4.13 10.51 32.61
CA LEU A 18 3.55 11.77 32.09
C LEU A 18 2.76 12.50 33.18
N PRO A 19 2.83 13.84 33.24
CA PRO A 19 2.01 14.63 34.16
C PRO A 19 0.52 14.31 34.04
N GLY A 20 -0.17 14.18 35.17
CA GLY A 20 -1.60 13.86 35.21
C GLY A 20 -1.93 12.38 34.96
N ALA A 21 -0.92 11.53 34.74
CA ALA A 21 -1.07 10.09 34.50
C ALA A 21 -2.18 9.76 33.50
N PRO A 22 -2.08 10.22 32.24
CA PRO A 22 -3.13 10.02 31.25
C PRO A 22 -3.35 8.53 30.94
N PRO A 23 -4.58 8.11 30.61
CA PRO A 23 -4.88 6.74 30.28
C PRO A 23 -4.22 6.33 28.97
N ILE A 24 -3.72 5.10 28.93
CA ILE A 24 -3.36 4.40 27.70
C ILE A 24 -4.63 3.70 27.23
N ALA A 25 -5.27 4.24 26.20
CA ALA A 25 -6.63 3.87 25.79
C ALA A 25 -6.74 3.19 24.42
N ALA A 26 -5.62 3.06 23.71
CA ALA A 26 -5.55 2.24 22.52
C ALA A 26 -4.14 1.67 22.29
N LEU A 27 -4.08 0.47 21.74
CA LEU A 27 -2.88 -0.19 21.25
C LEU A 27 -3.20 -0.84 19.90
N VAL A 28 -2.52 -0.42 18.85
CA VAL A 28 -2.85 -0.79 17.46
C VAL A 28 -1.57 -0.89 16.62
N GLY A 29 -1.55 -1.82 15.67
CA GLY A 29 -0.48 -1.91 14.68
C GLY A 29 -0.48 -0.67 13.76
N ASP A 30 0.68 -0.31 13.24
CA ASP A 30 0.87 0.92 12.46
C ASP A 30 0.01 0.96 11.18
N GLN A 31 -0.05 -0.16 10.46
CA GLN A 31 -0.79 -0.31 9.20
C GLN A 31 -2.30 -0.25 9.45
N GLN A 32 -2.79 -0.99 10.45
CA GLN A 32 -4.20 -1.00 10.86
C GLN A 32 -4.63 0.37 11.41
N SER A 33 -3.74 1.02 12.15
CA SER A 33 -3.97 2.37 12.64
C SER A 33 -4.09 3.37 11.48
N SER A 34 -3.19 3.30 10.50
CA SER A 34 -3.30 4.16 9.31
C SER A 34 -4.59 3.91 8.52
N LEU A 35 -5.03 2.65 8.39
CA LEU A 35 -6.31 2.32 7.79
C LEU A 35 -7.48 3.00 8.54
N VAL A 36 -7.54 2.89 9.87
CA VAL A 36 -8.58 3.56 10.68
C VAL A 36 -8.47 5.09 10.60
N GLY A 37 -7.25 5.64 10.68
CA GLY A 37 -6.99 7.07 10.57
C GLY A 37 -7.44 7.66 9.23
N GLN A 38 -7.55 6.83 8.20
CA GLN A 38 -8.07 7.19 6.90
C GLN A 38 -9.55 6.85 6.71
N GLY A 39 -10.28 6.54 7.78
CA GLY A 39 -11.70 6.18 7.72
C GLY A 39 -11.97 4.77 7.19
N GLY A 40 -11.00 3.86 7.30
CA GLY A 40 -11.10 2.45 6.92
C GLY A 40 -11.92 1.63 7.91
N ILE A 41 -13.19 1.98 8.10
CA ILE A 41 -14.12 1.37 9.07
C ILE A 41 -15.38 0.78 8.41
N VAL A 42 -15.46 0.86 7.08
CA VAL A 42 -16.56 0.32 6.25
C VAL A 42 -16.00 -0.72 5.29
N ALA A 43 -16.75 -1.79 5.03
CA ALA A 43 -16.31 -2.88 4.15
C ALA A 43 -15.90 -2.36 2.76
N GLY A 44 -14.73 -2.75 2.28
CA GLY A 44 -14.16 -2.28 1.01
C GLY A 44 -13.39 -0.96 1.10
N ALA A 45 -13.38 -0.29 2.27
CA ALA A 45 -12.50 0.85 2.48
C ALA A 45 -11.04 0.37 2.49
N ALA A 46 -10.24 0.96 1.60
CA ALA A 46 -8.87 0.55 1.36
C ALA A 46 -7.89 1.71 1.53
N LYS A 47 -6.70 1.37 2.05
CA LYS A 47 -5.54 2.25 2.12
C LYS A 47 -4.33 1.52 1.56
N ALA A 48 -3.41 2.26 0.94
CA ALA A 48 -2.10 1.75 0.56
C ALA A 48 -0.99 2.74 0.95
N THR A 49 0.00 2.24 1.68
CA THR A 49 1.21 2.98 2.05
C THR A 49 2.33 2.62 1.09
N PHE A 50 2.95 3.61 0.45
CA PHE A 50 4.13 3.40 -0.41
C PHE A 50 5.36 4.09 0.19
N GLY A 51 6.08 3.34 1.04
CA GLY A 51 7.37 3.69 1.63
C GLY A 51 8.49 2.87 0.98
N THR A 52 9.45 2.37 1.76
CA THR A 52 10.50 1.46 1.27
C THR A 52 9.90 0.22 0.58
N GLY A 53 8.87 -0.37 1.20
CA GLY A 53 7.95 -1.35 0.61
C GLY A 53 6.56 -0.74 0.38
N GLY A 54 5.59 -1.58 0.04
CA GLY A 54 4.19 -1.18 -0.12
C GLY A 54 3.26 -2.10 0.65
N MET A 55 2.29 -1.54 1.37
CA MET A 55 1.30 -2.31 2.13
C MET A 55 -0.09 -1.79 1.81
N LEU A 56 -0.98 -2.68 1.37
CA LEU A 56 -2.38 -2.39 1.11
C LEU A 56 -3.25 -3.12 2.13
N ASP A 57 -4.11 -2.37 2.82
CA ASP A 57 -5.06 -2.90 3.79
C ASP A 57 -6.48 -2.57 3.34
N VAL A 58 -7.36 -3.57 3.41
CA VAL A 58 -8.78 -3.43 3.13
C VAL A 58 -9.59 -3.88 4.34
N TYR A 59 -10.46 -3.01 4.83
CA TYR A 59 -11.38 -3.36 5.90
C TYR A 59 -12.47 -4.30 5.38
N ALA A 60 -12.71 -5.42 6.08
CA ALA A 60 -13.63 -6.47 5.68
C ALA A 60 -14.87 -6.62 6.58
N GLY A 61 -14.89 -5.97 7.75
CA GLY A 61 -16.01 -6.03 8.69
C GLY A 61 -15.80 -7.03 9.82
N THR A 62 -16.88 -7.46 10.47
CA THR A 62 -16.80 -8.29 11.70
C THR A 62 -16.95 -9.79 11.43
N ALA A 63 -17.17 -10.19 10.18
CA ALA A 63 -17.26 -11.58 9.82
C ALA A 63 -15.89 -12.25 9.93
N THR A 64 -15.78 -13.28 10.76
CA THR A 64 -14.53 -14.02 10.94
C THR A 64 -14.10 -14.68 9.63
N PRO A 65 -12.84 -14.48 9.18
CA PRO A 65 -12.29 -15.14 8.01
C PRO A 65 -12.32 -16.67 8.15
N LYS A 66 -12.54 -17.38 7.04
CA LYS A 66 -12.57 -18.86 7.03
C LYS A 66 -11.22 -19.49 7.38
N HIS A 67 -10.14 -18.78 7.09
CA HIS A 67 -8.76 -19.20 7.33
C HIS A 67 -8.00 -18.01 7.91
N LEU A 68 -6.97 -18.28 8.72
CA LEU A 68 -6.09 -17.25 9.33
C LEU A 68 -4.66 -17.31 8.77
N ALA A 69 -4.44 -18.10 7.71
CA ALA A 69 -3.19 -18.19 6.99
C ALA A 69 -3.28 -17.43 5.67
N ARG A 70 -2.14 -17.36 4.95
CA ARG A 70 -2.06 -16.78 3.61
C ARG A 70 -3.15 -17.35 2.71
N THR A 71 -3.88 -16.48 2.04
CA THR A 71 -5.00 -16.83 1.17
C THR A 71 -4.52 -17.37 -0.18
N LYS A 72 -5.47 -17.83 -1.01
CA LYS A 72 -5.20 -18.33 -2.36
C LYS A 72 -4.56 -17.29 -3.27
N ASN A 73 -4.98 -16.03 -3.21
CA ASN A 73 -4.37 -14.95 -4.00
C ASN A 73 -3.23 -14.23 -3.26
N GLY A 74 -2.79 -14.76 -2.12
CA GLY A 74 -1.56 -14.33 -1.47
C GLY A 74 -1.71 -13.11 -0.55
N THR A 75 -2.90 -12.81 -0.07
CA THR A 75 -3.15 -11.82 1.00
C THR A 75 -3.20 -12.50 2.37
N PHE A 76 -3.25 -11.71 3.44
CA PHE A 76 -3.39 -12.20 4.80
C PHE A 76 -4.64 -11.61 5.46
N PRO A 77 -5.48 -12.43 6.10
CA PRO A 77 -6.51 -11.94 6.99
C PRO A 77 -5.86 -11.33 8.24
N ILE A 78 -6.26 -10.11 8.59
CA ILE A 78 -5.72 -9.37 9.74
C ILE A 78 -6.84 -8.89 10.64
N VAL A 79 -6.55 -8.75 11.94
CA VAL A 79 -7.41 -7.97 12.84
C VAL A 79 -7.04 -6.51 12.66
N VAL A 80 -7.97 -5.68 12.18
CA VAL A 80 -7.78 -4.23 12.05
C VAL A 80 -7.85 -3.57 13.43
N TYR A 81 -8.91 -3.86 14.18
CA TYR A 81 -9.04 -3.46 15.58
C TYR A 81 -10.01 -4.37 16.32
N SER A 82 -10.00 -4.29 17.64
CA SER A 82 -11.02 -4.89 18.49
C SER A 82 -11.66 -3.87 19.42
N GLN A 83 -12.97 -4.03 19.63
CA GLN A 83 -13.77 -3.22 20.55
C GLN A 83 -14.59 -4.16 21.44
N GLY A 84 -14.21 -4.25 22.71
CA GLY A 84 -14.70 -5.32 23.59
C GLY A 84 -14.36 -6.70 23.02
N ASP A 85 -15.36 -7.57 22.92
CA ASP A 85 -15.21 -8.94 22.36
C ASP A 85 -15.37 -9.00 20.82
N THR A 86 -15.62 -7.86 20.16
CA THR A 86 -15.82 -7.82 18.71
C THR A 86 -14.49 -7.56 18.00
N LEU A 87 -14.12 -8.45 17.09
CA LEU A 87 -12.99 -8.29 16.18
C LEU A 87 -13.47 -7.70 14.86
N HIS A 88 -12.77 -6.67 14.40
CA HIS A 88 -12.94 -6.08 13.09
C HIS A 88 -11.79 -6.55 12.22
N TRP A 89 -12.12 -7.25 11.15
CA TRP A 89 -11.20 -7.92 10.26
C TRP A 89 -10.92 -7.09 9.01
N GLY A 90 -9.80 -7.41 8.39
CA GLY A 90 -9.37 -6.88 7.11
C GLY A 90 -8.51 -7.89 6.36
N SER A 91 -8.01 -7.45 5.23
CA SER A 91 -7.06 -8.18 4.40
C SER A 91 -5.87 -7.29 4.09
N GLU A 92 -4.67 -7.82 4.29
CA GLU A 92 -3.39 -7.16 4.05
C GLU A 92 -2.68 -7.80 2.85
N ALA A 93 -2.17 -6.95 1.97
CA ALA A 93 -1.39 -7.32 0.80
C ALA A 93 -0.05 -6.59 0.83
N ILE A 94 1.02 -7.31 0.51
CA ILE A 94 2.40 -6.87 0.76
C ILE A 94 3.18 -6.78 -0.54
N MET A 95 3.93 -5.69 -0.69
CA MET A 95 4.95 -5.44 -1.70
C MET A 95 6.28 -5.20 -1.00
N LEU A 96 7.27 -6.05 -1.26
CA LEU A 96 8.56 -5.98 -0.56
C LEU A 96 9.36 -4.71 -0.89
N THR A 97 9.30 -4.25 -2.14
CA THR A 97 10.06 -3.11 -2.65
C THR A 97 9.16 -2.17 -3.44
N ALA A 98 8.98 -0.95 -2.94
CA ALA A 98 8.31 0.16 -3.63
C ALA A 98 9.29 1.33 -3.77
N GLY A 99 9.33 2.25 -2.80
CA GLY A 99 10.23 3.40 -2.77
C GLY A 99 11.71 3.03 -2.77
N SER A 100 12.06 1.84 -2.27
CA SER A 100 13.42 1.29 -2.40
C SER A 100 13.90 1.16 -3.85
N ASN A 101 13.02 1.02 -4.83
CA ASN A 101 13.42 1.03 -6.25
C ASN A 101 13.81 2.44 -6.71
N VAL A 102 13.18 3.49 -6.17
CA VAL A 102 13.58 4.88 -6.43
C VAL A 102 14.88 5.18 -5.71
N GLU A 103 15.04 4.72 -4.46
CA GLU A 103 16.30 4.82 -3.73
C GLU A 103 17.45 4.11 -4.46
N TRP A 104 17.19 2.94 -5.05
CA TRP A 104 18.16 2.22 -5.88
C TRP A 104 18.59 3.01 -7.12
N LEU A 105 17.66 3.73 -7.78
CA LEU A 105 18.00 4.64 -8.87
C LEU A 105 18.91 5.80 -8.43
N VAL A 106 18.79 6.25 -7.17
CA VAL A 106 19.60 7.33 -6.60
C VAL A 106 20.96 6.82 -6.12
N ASN A 107 20.94 5.91 -5.15
CA ASN A 107 22.11 5.52 -4.36
C ASN A 107 23.02 4.54 -5.11
N ASP A 108 22.45 3.65 -5.93
CA ASP A 108 23.21 2.55 -6.52
C ASP A 108 23.46 2.76 -8.02
N LEU A 109 22.43 3.13 -8.80
CA LEU A 109 22.61 3.37 -10.23
C LEU A 109 23.08 4.78 -10.59
N GLY A 110 22.96 5.76 -9.68
CA GLY A 110 23.31 7.16 -9.96
C GLY A 110 22.51 7.78 -11.11
N VAL A 111 21.31 7.26 -11.38
CA VAL A 111 20.40 7.71 -12.43
C VAL A 111 19.65 8.96 -12.00
N LEU A 112 19.37 9.09 -10.71
CA LEU A 112 18.70 10.23 -10.11
C LEU A 112 19.61 10.93 -9.10
N PRO A 113 19.59 12.28 -9.01
CA PRO A 113 20.30 12.99 -7.95
C PRO A 113 19.65 12.79 -6.58
N ASP A 114 18.32 12.68 -6.55
CA ASP A 114 17.51 12.44 -5.36
C ASP A 114 16.15 11.84 -5.76
N ALA A 115 15.37 11.38 -4.78
CA ALA A 115 14.07 10.76 -5.03
C ALA A 115 13.03 11.78 -5.55
N GLN A 116 13.12 13.05 -5.15
CA GLN A 116 12.20 14.12 -5.56
C GLN A 116 12.33 14.43 -7.06
N ALA A 117 13.54 14.34 -7.61
CA ALA A 117 13.82 14.53 -9.02
C ALA A 117 13.18 13.45 -9.93
N SER A 118 12.75 12.31 -9.36
CA SER A 118 12.08 11.26 -10.13
C SER A 118 10.82 11.75 -10.85
N ASP A 119 10.02 12.60 -10.21
CA ASP A 119 8.79 13.16 -10.78
C ASP A 119 9.10 14.05 -12.00
N ALA A 120 9.96 15.05 -11.80
CA ALA A 120 10.35 15.99 -12.85
C ALA A 120 11.02 15.29 -14.04
N ILE A 121 11.88 14.30 -13.79
CA ILE A 121 12.56 13.55 -14.86
C ILE A 121 11.58 12.65 -15.60
N ALA A 122 10.72 11.91 -14.90
CA ALA A 122 9.73 11.03 -15.53
C ALA A 122 8.65 11.82 -16.31
N ALA A 123 8.40 13.07 -15.93
CA ALA A 123 7.48 13.97 -16.62
C ALA A 123 8.06 14.59 -17.90
N THR A 124 9.37 14.45 -18.17
CA THR A 124 9.97 14.94 -19.44
C THR A 124 9.63 14.09 -20.66
N VAL A 125 9.02 12.92 -20.43
CA VAL A 125 8.56 11.99 -21.45
C VAL A 125 7.07 11.73 -21.25
N GLU A 126 6.34 11.54 -22.34
CA GLU A 126 4.89 11.30 -22.28
C GLU A 126 4.58 9.92 -21.68
N SER A 127 5.47 8.94 -21.88
CA SER A 127 5.34 7.57 -21.39
C SER A 127 6.69 6.87 -21.22
N SER A 128 6.67 5.61 -20.78
CA SER A 128 7.83 4.73 -20.75
C SER A 128 8.25 4.20 -22.13
N ASP A 129 7.52 4.52 -23.21
CA ASP A 129 7.79 4.05 -24.58
C ASP A 129 7.96 2.52 -24.70
N GLY A 130 7.08 1.80 -23.99
CA GLY A 130 7.09 0.32 -23.95
C GLY A 130 8.13 -0.31 -23.04
N VAL A 131 8.95 0.50 -22.34
CA VAL A 131 9.87 0.01 -21.31
C VAL A 131 9.08 -0.41 -20.08
N VAL A 132 9.28 -1.64 -19.61
CA VAL A 132 8.60 -2.18 -18.43
C VAL A 132 9.62 -2.54 -17.37
N TYR A 133 9.40 -2.10 -16.14
CA TYR A 133 10.21 -2.49 -14.99
C TYR A 133 9.39 -3.27 -13.97
N VAL A 134 9.84 -4.48 -13.63
CA VAL A 134 9.27 -5.25 -12.52
C VAL A 134 10.09 -4.96 -11.26
N PRO A 135 9.52 -4.31 -10.21
CA PRO A 135 10.24 -3.88 -9.02
C PRO A 135 10.38 -5.03 -8.01
N ALA A 136 11.22 -6.01 -8.35
CA ALA A 136 11.45 -7.22 -7.56
C ALA A 136 12.90 -7.31 -7.05
N LEU A 137 13.49 -6.19 -6.61
CA LEU A 137 14.91 -6.15 -6.19
C LEU A 137 15.23 -7.20 -5.11
N ILE A 138 14.27 -7.54 -4.24
CA ILE A 138 14.38 -8.59 -3.23
C ILE A 138 13.31 -9.69 -3.37
N GLY A 139 12.74 -9.85 -4.57
CA GLY A 139 11.65 -10.79 -4.84
C GLY A 139 10.26 -10.14 -4.88
N LEU A 140 9.25 -10.99 -5.03
CA LEU A 140 7.83 -10.61 -5.11
C LEU A 140 7.06 -11.21 -3.94
N ALA A 141 6.31 -10.40 -3.20
CA ALA A 141 5.30 -10.87 -2.25
C ALA A 141 3.93 -11.01 -2.97
N THR A 142 2.82 -10.57 -2.36
CA THR A 142 1.46 -10.70 -2.90
C THR A 142 1.36 -10.29 -4.38
N PRO A 143 0.75 -11.08 -5.28
CA PRO A 143 0.14 -12.39 -5.06
C PRO A 143 1.08 -13.58 -5.26
N HIS A 144 2.36 -13.34 -5.61
CA HIS A 144 3.25 -14.39 -6.14
C HIS A 144 4.07 -15.12 -5.10
N TRP A 145 4.53 -14.42 -4.05
CA TRP A 145 5.40 -14.97 -3.01
C TRP A 145 6.64 -15.70 -3.56
N ASP A 146 7.25 -15.10 -4.59
CA ASP A 146 8.46 -15.59 -5.24
C ASP A 146 9.67 -14.74 -4.81
N TYR A 147 10.36 -15.18 -3.75
CA TYR A 147 11.56 -14.52 -3.24
C TYR A 147 12.78 -14.64 -4.18
N GLY A 148 12.70 -15.53 -5.17
CA GLY A 148 13.73 -15.67 -6.20
C GLY A 148 13.49 -14.81 -7.43
N ALA A 149 12.34 -14.14 -7.55
CA ALA A 149 12.13 -13.14 -8.60
C ALA A 149 13.14 -11.98 -8.47
N ARG A 150 13.52 -11.35 -9.58
CA ARG A 150 14.48 -10.23 -9.56
C ARG A 150 14.00 -9.03 -10.35
N GLY A 151 14.55 -7.86 -10.00
CA GLY A 151 14.30 -6.61 -10.71
C GLY A 151 14.63 -6.78 -12.19
N THR A 152 13.64 -6.58 -13.05
CA THR A 152 13.76 -6.87 -14.48
C THR A 152 13.29 -5.68 -15.29
N LEU A 153 14.16 -5.19 -16.17
CA LEU A 153 13.88 -4.12 -17.13
C LEU A 153 13.77 -4.71 -18.54
N LEU A 154 12.61 -4.55 -19.17
CA LEU A 154 12.29 -5.09 -20.50
C LEU A 154 11.91 -3.96 -21.46
N GLY A 155 11.98 -4.24 -22.76
CA GLY A 155 11.51 -3.31 -23.80
C GLY A 155 12.49 -2.20 -24.18
N LEU A 156 13.77 -2.30 -23.78
CA LEU A 156 14.78 -1.31 -24.15
C LEU A 156 15.02 -1.26 -25.66
N THR A 157 15.11 -0.03 -26.18
CA THR A 157 15.53 0.26 -27.55
C THR A 157 16.70 1.24 -27.54
N ARG A 158 17.31 1.51 -28.72
CA ARG A 158 18.34 2.55 -28.85
C ARG A 158 17.82 3.96 -28.47
N GLY A 159 16.51 4.19 -28.57
CA GLY A 159 15.87 5.46 -28.21
C GLY A 159 15.56 5.59 -26.72
N THR A 160 15.73 4.51 -25.93
CA THR A 160 15.44 4.55 -24.51
C THR A 160 16.37 5.53 -23.78
N THR A 161 15.78 6.47 -23.06
CA THR A 161 16.51 7.48 -22.29
C THR A 161 16.41 7.21 -20.80
N ARG A 162 17.19 7.97 -20.02
CA ARG A 162 17.04 8.05 -18.57
C ARG A 162 15.59 8.26 -18.12
N ALA A 163 14.87 9.16 -18.79
CA ALA A 163 13.51 9.51 -18.40
C ALA A 163 12.54 8.33 -18.59
N HIS A 164 12.68 7.56 -19.67
CA HIS A 164 11.89 6.35 -19.90
C HIS A 164 12.12 5.30 -18.80
N VAL A 165 13.36 5.11 -18.35
CA VAL A 165 13.68 4.16 -17.26
C VAL A 165 13.07 4.62 -15.93
N VAL A 166 13.22 5.90 -15.56
CA VAL A 166 12.62 6.44 -14.33
C VAL A 166 11.09 6.31 -14.38
N ARG A 167 10.48 6.66 -15.52
CA ARG A 167 9.04 6.51 -15.76
C ARG A 167 8.59 5.05 -15.61
N ALA A 168 9.30 4.10 -16.21
CA ALA A 168 9.02 2.67 -16.12
C ALA A 168 9.11 2.14 -14.68
N VAL A 169 10.04 2.65 -13.86
CA VAL A 169 10.13 2.28 -12.44
C VAL A 169 8.88 2.75 -11.67
N LEU A 170 8.46 3.99 -11.84
CA LEU A 170 7.26 4.53 -11.19
C LEU A 170 5.98 3.79 -11.63
N GLU A 171 5.83 3.56 -12.94
CA GLU A 171 4.72 2.79 -13.51
C GLU A 171 4.74 1.34 -13.01
N GLY A 172 5.91 0.71 -12.93
CA GLY A 172 6.06 -0.65 -12.40
C GLY A 172 5.58 -0.77 -10.95
N ILE A 173 5.91 0.20 -10.09
CA ILE A 173 5.43 0.24 -8.71
C ILE A 173 3.91 0.44 -8.66
N ALA A 174 3.35 1.29 -9.52
CA ALA A 174 1.91 1.49 -9.64
C ALA A 174 1.19 0.20 -10.08
N HIS A 175 1.73 -0.51 -11.07
CA HIS A 175 1.20 -1.80 -11.51
C HIS A 175 1.26 -2.88 -10.44
N ARG A 176 2.29 -2.87 -9.58
CA ARG A 176 2.33 -3.72 -8.38
C ARG A 176 1.26 -3.33 -7.37
N GLY A 177 1.00 -2.04 -7.17
CA GLY A 177 -0.13 -1.57 -6.35
C GLY A 177 -1.46 -2.13 -6.85
N ALA A 178 -1.68 -2.14 -8.16
CA ALA A 178 -2.85 -2.77 -8.77
C ALA A 178 -2.87 -4.31 -8.61
N ASP A 179 -1.72 -5.00 -8.63
CA ASP A 179 -1.68 -6.43 -8.30
C ASP A 179 -2.11 -6.72 -6.85
N LEU A 180 -1.77 -5.85 -5.90
CA LEU A 180 -2.21 -5.97 -4.50
C LEU A 180 -3.73 -5.81 -4.38
N LEU A 181 -4.28 -4.82 -5.08
CA LEU A 181 -5.72 -4.55 -5.12
C LEU A 181 -6.48 -5.73 -5.73
N ASP A 182 -6.05 -6.18 -6.91
CA ASP A 182 -6.62 -7.33 -7.63
C ASP A 182 -6.63 -8.60 -6.76
N ALA A 183 -5.54 -8.85 -6.02
CA ALA A 183 -5.44 -10.00 -5.12
C ALA A 183 -6.44 -9.89 -3.96
N THR A 184 -6.53 -8.71 -3.37
CA THR A 184 -7.39 -8.46 -2.21
C THR A 184 -8.87 -8.53 -2.55
N GLU A 185 -9.31 -7.95 -3.67
CA GLU A 185 -10.70 -8.06 -4.13
C GLU A 185 -11.06 -9.53 -4.42
N ARG A 186 -10.16 -10.33 -5.00
CA ARG A 186 -10.39 -11.75 -5.27
C ARG A 186 -10.49 -12.60 -4.01
N ASP A 187 -9.73 -12.28 -2.97
CA ASP A 187 -9.74 -13.04 -1.71
C ASP A 187 -10.91 -12.66 -0.79
N THR A 188 -11.24 -11.37 -0.74
CA THR A 188 -12.29 -10.84 0.14
C THR A 188 -13.68 -10.89 -0.51
N GLY A 189 -13.75 -10.86 -1.84
CA GLY A 189 -14.99 -10.65 -2.60
C GLY A 189 -15.54 -9.23 -2.48
N LEU A 190 -14.79 -8.31 -1.86
CA LEU A 190 -15.16 -6.91 -1.73
C LEU A 190 -14.72 -6.13 -2.96
N HIS A 191 -15.46 -5.07 -3.25
CA HIS A 191 -15.09 -4.09 -4.25
C HIS A 191 -14.55 -2.85 -3.56
N VAL A 192 -13.36 -2.41 -3.96
CA VAL A 192 -12.74 -1.18 -3.50
C VAL A 192 -13.08 -0.08 -4.49
N GLU A 193 -13.96 0.84 -4.11
CA GLU A 193 -14.41 1.92 -4.99
C GLU A 193 -13.34 2.99 -5.23
N ARG A 194 -12.44 3.19 -4.26
CA ARG A 194 -11.38 4.20 -4.27
C ARG A 194 -10.22 3.75 -3.40
N LEU A 195 -9.01 4.14 -3.79
CA LEU A 195 -7.80 3.80 -3.05
C LEU A 195 -7.25 5.03 -2.34
N LYS A 196 -7.15 4.99 -1.01
CA LYS A 196 -6.48 6.05 -0.24
C LYS A 196 -4.99 5.75 -0.19
N VAL A 197 -4.15 6.74 -0.42
CA VAL A 197 -2.70 6.55 -0.54
C VAL A 197 -1.93 7.50 0.36
N ASP A 198 -0.97 6.95 1.08
CA ASP A 198 -0.01 7.66 1.91
C ASP A 198 1.43 7.18 1.66
N GLY A 199 2.38 7.73 2.43
CA GLY A 199 3.82 7.47 2.25
C GLY A 199 4.50 8.45 1.31
N GLY A 200 5.84 8.41 1.26
CA GLY A 200 6.65 9.40 0.54
C GLY A 200 6.31 9.47 -0.97
N MET A 201 5.96 8.32 -1.56
CA MET A 201 5.62 8.26 -2.99
C MET A 201 4.29 8.92 -3.36
N SER A 202 3.37 9.13 -2.40
CA SER A 202 2.09 9.84 -2.64
C SER A 202 2.26 11.28 -3.15
N ARG A 203 3.47 11.84 -3.01
CA ARG A 203 3.84 13.18 -3.49
C ARG A 203 4.26 13.20 -4.96
N ASN A 204 4.63 12.05 -5.53
CA ASN A 204 5.05 11.94 -6.93
C ASN A 204 3.80 11.86 -7.83
N VAL A 205 3.61 12.89 -8.64
CA VAL A 205 2.41 13.05 -9.48
C VAL A 205 2.35 11.97 -10.54
N VAL A 206 3.48 11.69 -11.20
CA VAL A 206 3.59 10.64 -12.22
C VAL A 206 3.19 9.27 -11.67
N PHE A 207 3.70 8.91 -10.49
CA PHE A 207 3.32 7.67 -9.80
C PHE A 207 1.83 7.64 -9.43
N THR A 208 1.30 8.70 -8.82
CA THR A 208 -0.10 8.72 -8.38
C THR A 208 -1.08 8.61 -9.55
N GLN A 209 -0.76 9.23 -10.70
CA GLN A 209 -1.54 9.06 -11.92
C GLN A 209 -1.44 7.63 -12.47
N ALA A 210 -0.22 7.08 -12.55
CA ALA A 210 -0.02 5.71 -13.00
C ALA A 210 -0.75 4.69 -12.11
N LEU A 211 -0.83 4.94 -10.80
CA LEU A 211 -1.56 4.09 -9.85
C LEU A 211 -3.07 4.17 -10.09
N ALA A 212 -3.63 5.37 -10.27
CA ALA A 212 -5.04 5.54 -10.60
C ALA A 212 -5.40 4.82 -11.90
N ASP A 213 -4.58 5.00 -12.93
CA ASP A 213 -4.77 4.35 -14.23
C ASP A 213 -4.64 2.83 -14.15
N ALA A 214 -3.62 2.31 -13.45
CA ALA A 214 -3.38 0.87 -13.34
C ALA A 214 -4.45 0.15 -12.50
N THR A 215 -5.00 0.82 -11.49
CA THR A 215 -6.08 0.29 -10.64
C THR A 215 -7.46 0.51 -11.25
N CYS A 216 -7.60 1.42 -12.23
CA CYS A 216 -8.89 1.91 -12.73
C CYS A 216 -9.78 2.43 -11.59
N ARG A 217 -9.20 3.14 -10.62
CA ARG A 217 -9.88 3.71 -9.46
C ARG A 217 -9.41 5.14 -9.19
N PRO A 218 -10.27 5.99 -8.62
CA PRO A 218 -9.83 7.24 -8.01
C PRO A 218 -8.82 6.96 -6.89
N VAL A 219 -7.73 7.74 -6.88
CA VAL A 219 -6.70 7.68 -5.84
C VAL A 219 -6.78 8.94 -4.97
N ASP A 220 -7.18 8.75 -3.72
CA ASP A 220 -7.29 9.80 -2.71
C ASP A 220 -5.94 9.98 -2.01
N ILE A 221 -5.29 11.12 -2.22
CA ILE A 221 -4.02 11.43 -1.56
C ILE A 221 -4.30 11.88 -0.14
N CYS A 222 -3.74 11.17 0.84
CA CYS A 222 -3.94 11.51 2.24
C CYS A 222 -3.41 12.91 2.55
N ARG A 223 -4.22 13.73 3.24
CA ARG A 223 -3.82 15.06 3.71
C ARG A 223 -2.86 14.99 4.88
N GLU A 224 -3.14 14.06 5.79
CA GLU A 224 -2.39 13.91 7.02
C GLU A 224 -1.20 12.99 6.78
N THR A 225 0.01 13.53 6.90
CA THR A 225 1.23 12.73 6.74
C THR A 225 1.37 11.67 7.84
N GLU A 226 0.72 11.88 8.98
CA GLU A 226 0.77 11.02 10.17
C GLU A 226 -0.55 10.25 10.39
N ALA A 227 -1.10 9.65 9.33
CA ALA A 227 -2.33 8.87 9.38
C ALA A 227 -2.32 7.76 10.46
N THR A 228 -1.16 7.13 10.70
CA THR A 228 -0.96 6.17 11.79
C THR A 228 -1.20 6.79 13.17
N THR A 229 -0.71 8.00 13.41
CA THR A 229 -0.93 8.71 14.68
C THR A 229 -2.38 9.13 14.82
N LEU A 230 -2.99 9.58 13.71
CA LEU A 230 -4.39 9.99 13.68
C LEU A 230 -5.33 8.81 14.00
N GLY A 231 -5.09 7.63 13.43
CA GLY A 231 -5.86 6.43 13.75
C GLY A 231 -5.79 6.04 15.22
N ALA A 232 -4.59 6.08 15.81
CA ALA A 232 -4.40 5.80 17.23
C ALA A 232 -5.13 6.83 18.10
N ALA A 233 -5.12 8.11 17.69
CA ALA A 233 -5.86 9.18 18.36
C ALA A 233 -7.37 8.99 18.26
N PHE A 234 -7.92 8.56 17.12
CA PHE A 234 -9.34 8.25 16.98
C PHE A 234 -9.75 7.06 17.85
N LEU A 235 -8.97 5.97 17.82
CA LEU A 235 -9.23 4.77 18.63
C LEU A 235 -9.20 5.10 20.13
N ALA A 236 -8.17 5.80 20.59
CA ALA A 236 -8.05 6.23 21.99
C ALA A 236 -9.14 7.25 22.37
N GLY A 237 -9.46 8.17 21.46
CA GLY A 237 -10.48 9.19 21.65
C GLY A 237 -11.87 8.59 21.82
N VAL A 238 -12.21 7.56 21.05
CA VAL A 238 -13.45 6.78 21.26
C VAL A 238 -13.42 6.05 22.60
N ALA A 239 -12.30 5.44 22.98
CA ALA A 239 -12.18 4.73 24.26
C ALA A 239 -12.37 5.63 25.49
N VAL A 240 -11.99 6.91 25.42
CA VAL A 240 -12.12 7.88 26.53
C VAL A 240 -13.30 8.85 26.37
N GLY A 241 -14.11 8.70 25.32
CA GLY A 241 -15.34 9.48 25.12
C GLY A 241 -15.12 10.89 24.54
N VAL A 242 -14.01 11.16 23.84
CA VAL A 242 -13.86 12.37 23.00
C VAL A 242 -14.83 12.34 21.82
N TRP A 243 -15.02 11.15 21.24
CA TRP A 243 -16.03 10.84 20.23
C TRP A 243 -16.88 9.67 20.70
N ASN A 244 -18.15 9.61 20.26
CA ASN A 244 -19.04 8.50 20.62
C ASN A 244 -18.77 7.26 19.76
N THR A 245 -18.37 7.46 18.51
CA THR A 245 -18.13 6.38 17.54
C THR A 245 -16.91 6.68 16.66
N LEU A 246 -16.36 5.64 16.03
CA LEU A 246 -15.33 5.81 15.00
C LEU A 246 -15.87 6.52 13.74
N ASP A 247 -17.16 6.38 13.44
CA ASP A 247 -17.80 7.12 12.35
C ASP A 247 -17.74 8.64 12.61
N GLU A 248 -18.08 9.06 13.83
CA GLU A 248 -17.96 10.46 14.26
C GLU A 248 -16.51 10.94 14.20
N ALA A 249 -15.57 10.15 14.73
CA ALA A 249 -14.15 10.51 14.76
C ALA A 249 -13.54 10.66 13.35
N THR A 250 -13.90 9.75 12.43
CA THR A 250 -13.35 9.71 11.08
C THR A 250 -14.09 10.60 10.07
N SER A 251 -15.22 11.19 10.45
CA SER A 251 -15.99 12.13 9.60
C SER A 251 -15.18 13.37 9.19
N LEU A 252 -14.14 13.71 9.94
CA LEU A 252 -13.24 14.83 9.67
C LEU A 252 -12.17 14.52 8.61
N VAL A 253 -12.03 13.25 8.21
CA VAL A 253 -11.00 12.80 7.28
C VAL A 253 -11.42 13.16 5.85
N ALA A 254 -10.65 14.06 5.23
CA ALA A 254 -10.82 14.44 3.84
C ALA A 254 -9.49 14.33 3.08
N PRO A 255 -9.50 13.90 1.80
CA PRO A 255 -8.29 13.85 1.01
C PRO A 255 -7.69 15.25 0.81
N LEU A 256 -6.38 15.29 0.56
CA LEU A 256 -5.71 16.50 0.09
C LEU A 256 -6.19 16.86 -1.31
N ARG A 257 -6.22 15.83 -2.17
CA ARG A 257 -6.68 15.85 -3.56
C ARG A 257 -7.00 14.43 -3.99
N THR A 258 -7.83 14.30 -5.02
CA THR A 258 -8.14 13.03 -5.68
C THR A 258 -7.53 13.04 -7.08
N VAL A 259 -6.92 11.92 -7.47
CA VAL A 259 -6.41 11.68 -8.82
C VAL A 259 -7.35 10.70 -9.50
N GLU A 260 -8.00 11.15 -10.57
CA GLU A 260 -8.92 10.32 -11.34
C GLU A 260 -8.16 9.49 -12.39
N PRO A 261 -8.60 8.25 -12.68
CA PRO A 261 -8.03 7.46 -13.76
C PRO A 261 -8.26 8.16 -15.10
N GLN A 262 -7.22 8.23 -15.92
CA GLN A 262 -7.31 8.76 -17.27
C GLN A 262 -7.93 7.73 -18.22
N SER A 263 -8.54 8.21 -19.32
CA SER A 263 -9.11 7.30 -20.32
C SER A 263 -8.01 6.49 -21.01
N ALA A 264 -8.31 5.25 -21.40
CA ALA A 264 -7.37 4.35 -22.06
C ALA A 264 -6.77 4.90 -23.37
N ALA A 265 -7.39 5.93 -23.98
CA ALA A 265 -6.89 6.59 -25.18
C ALA A 265 -5.87 7.72 -24.88
N ALA A 266 -5.85 8.26 -23.65
CA ALA A 266 -4.88 9.25 -23.20
C ALA A 266 -3.65 8.59 -22.54
N ALA A 267 -3.84 7.39 -22.00
CA ALA A 267 -2.83 6.59 -21.35
C ALA A 267 -1.96 5.84 -22.38
N SER A 268 -0.73 6.30 -22.63
CA SER A 268 0.33 5.50 -23.27
C SER A 268 0.86 4.42 -22.31
N ASN A 269 -0.04 3.73 -21.62
CA ASN A 269 0.26 2.89 -20.47
C ASN A 269 0.49 1.43 -20.89
N ILE A 270 1.37 0.77 -20.13
CA ILE A 270 1.60 -0.66 -20.19
C ILE A 270 0.25 -1.35 -19.90
N SER A 271 -0.23 -2.20 -20.82
CA SER A 271 -1.46 -2.95 -20.55
C SER A 271 -1.27 -3.91 -19.37
N ARG A 272 -2.34 -4.19 -18.60
CA ARG A 272 -2.28 -5.19 -17.51
C ARG A 272 -1.78 -6.56 -18.00
N ALA A 273 -2.09 -6.93 -19.25
CA ALA A 273 -1.59 -8.16 -19.87
C ALA A 273 -0.07 -8.13 -20.12
N GLN A 274 0.46 -7.04 -20.68
CA GLN A 274 1.90 -6.85 -20.88
C GLN A 274 2.65 -6.80 -19.55
N TRP A 275 2.05 -6.16 -18.54
CA TRP A 275 2.55 -6.15 -17.17
C TRP A 275 2.68 -7.57 -16.59
N HIS A 276 1.63 -8.39 -16.68
CA HIS A 276 1.67 -9.77 -16.16
C HIS A 276 2.68 -10.65 -16.90
N GLU A 277 2.89 -10.43 -18.20
CA GLU A 277 3.96 -11.08 -18.97
C GLU A 277 5.36 -10.65 -18.48
N ALA A 278 5.57 -9.37 -18.20
CA ALA A 278 6.83 -8.90 -17.63
C ALA A 278 7.10 -9.52 -16.25
N VAL A 279 6.08 -9.59 -15.39
CA VAL A 279 6.16 -10.27 -14.09
C VAL A 279 6.49 -11.75 -14.29
N HIS A 280 5.83 -12.44 -15.22
CA HIS A 280 6.13 -13.85 -15.51
C HIS A 280 7.61 -14.06 -15.83
N ARG A 281 8.22 -13.19 -16.66
CA ARG A 281 9.64 -13.25 -17.02
C ARG A 281 10.60 -12.91 -15.88
N SER A 282 10.14 -12.22 -14.84
CA SER A 282 10.96 -11.88 -13.66
C SER A 282 11.07 -13.00 -12.63
N ARG A 283 10.15 -13.98 -12.68
CA ARG A 283 9.99 -15.04 -11.68
C ARG A 283 11.00 -16.17 -11.86
N GLY A 284 11.26 -16.89 -10.77
CA GLY A 284 12.13 -18.08 -10.82
C GLY A 284 13.60 -17.78 -11.11
N TRP A 285 14.01 -16.51 -11.10
CA TRP A 285 15.37 -16.11 -11.50
C TRP A 285 16.45 -16.69 -10.58
N ILE A 286 16.18 -16.75 -9.27
CA ILE A 286 17.00 -17.46 -8.28
C ILE A 286 16.21 -18.67 -7.76
N PRO A 287 16.38 -19.88 -8.35
CA PRO A 287 15.53 -21.03 -8.05
C PRO A 287 15.50 -21.43 -6.57
N ALA A 288 16.63 -21.34 -5.87
CA ALA A 288 16.72 -21.69 -4.45
C ALA A 288 15.85 -20.80 -3.56
N LEU A 289 15.69 -19.52 -3.92
CA LEU A 289 14.84 -18.58 -3.19
C LEU A 289 13.37 -18.69 -3.63
N SER A 290 13.11 -19.00 -4.90
CA SER A 290 11.75 -19.24 -5.41
C SER A 290 11.11 -20.50 -4.83
N ALA A 291 11.91 -21.43 -4.30
CA ALA A 291 11.44 -22.64 -3.63
C ALA A 291 11.03 -22.42 -2.16
N LEU A 292 11.28 -21.23 -1.61
CA LEU A 292 10.88 -20.91 -0.23
C LEU A 292 9.37 -20.64 -0.17
N ASP A 293 8.72 -21.24 0.82
CA ASP A 293 7.33 -20.96 1.14
C ASP A 293 7.20 -20.71 2.65
N PHE A 294 6.65 -19.55 3.02
CA PHE A 294 6.45 -19.09 4.40
C PHE A 294 4.97 -18.81 4.67
#